data_AF-A0A8H6TPV3-F1
#
_entry.id   AF-A0A8H6TPV3-F1
#
_cell.length_a   1.000
_cell.length_b   1.000
_cell.length_c   1.000
_cell.angle_alpha   90.00
_cell.angle_beta   90.00
_cell.angle_gamma   90.00
#
_symmetry.space_group_name_H-M   'P 1'
#
loop_
_entity.id
_entity.type
_entity.pdbx_description
1 polymer ?
#
loop_
_entity_poly.entity_id
_entity_poly.type
_entity_poly.pdbx_seq_one_letter_code
_entity_poly.pdbx_strand_id
1 'polypeptide(L)'
;MARFFALLVGAFLQAATVALAVSVVESSTLYTFSNPLVSFDVVKTTGYIRNLTFNGTDYLGPVSGNAGQLYTDFPSAVFAITNNASSQIVSSPTGDWAGIVLTDNATDVGTLVQRSWFLRESETGLHSFLRLGYYNTSGPALGSLGESRTMFRPNSPLWTYLVTNGNQWAPAPGAAALADEIQVQDATWYLGQTPDDPYVVQEADYWTKYQFADNQTNKAHGLYSPPSGDSNTSYGAWWVVNQKDTFFGGPLHIDLMVDGIIYNKQSTSHGGATSPNITAGFDRTFGPQFLYFNQGANATLHELLADAEQYADPEWNSAFYDEIAPYVVGYAPSSVRGTFSALIHLPCTGIVPGTQPMAVLAANGVHFQDDAFDPTAYQYWAPLDATGRVNISRVKEGTYRLTVYADGIFGDFTLDGVVVRAGQNTHVEDTWVPESAPGGYGALASRRAG
;
A
#
# COMPACT_ATOMS: atom_id res chain seq x y z
N MET A 1 -22.69 52.87 29.81
CA MET A 1 -21.71 51.78 29.91
C MET A 1 -21.36 51.34 28.50
N ALA A 2 -20.26 51.85 27.93
CA ALA A 2 -19.73 51.40 26.64
C ALA A 2 -18.45 50.60 26.94
N ARG A 3 -18.42 49.31 26.60
CA ARG A 3 -17.23 48.47 26.73
C ARG A 3 -16.53 48.40 25.38
N PHE A 4 -15.35 49.00 25.30
CA PHE A 4 -14.41 48.84 24.20
C PHE A 4 -13.82 47.43 24.24
N PHE A 5 -13.96 46.67 23.16
CA PHE A 5 -13.13 45.48 22.89
C PHE A 5 -11.88 45.94 22.15
N ALA A 6 -10.71 45.77 22.78
CA ALA A 6 -9.42 45.95 22.13
C ALA A 6 -9.08 44.67 21.34
N LEU A 7 -8.93 44.81 20.03
CA LEU A 7 -8.44 43.75 19.15
C LEU A 7 -6.91 43.69 19.28
N LEU A 8 -6.37 42.63 19.89
CA LEU A 8 -4.94 42.33 19.80
C LEU A 8 -4.68 41.65 18.44
N VAL A 9 -4.05 42.37 17.52
CA VAL A 9 -3.48 41.80 16.30
C VAL A 9 -2.12 41.22 16.67
N GLY A 10 -2.04 39.90 16.84
CA GLY A 10 -0.77 39.19 16.99
C GLY A 10 -0.04 39.14 15.64
N ALA A 11 1.13 39.76 15.56
CA ALA A 11 2.02 39.63 14.43
C ALA A 11 2.64 38.23 14.41
N PHE A 12 2.26 37.39 13.46
CA PHE A 12 2.95 36.14 13.18
C PHE A 12 4.28 36.47 12.49
N LEU A 13 5.39 36.29 13.23
CA LEU A 13 6.72 36.17 12.64
C LEU A 13 6.77 34.84 11.89
N GLN A 14 6.67 34.89 10.55
CA GLN A 14 7.11 33.79 9.70
C GLN A 14 8.63 33.66 9.87
N ALA A 15 9.05 32.68 10.67
CA ALA A 15 10.43 32.20 10.61
C ALA A 15 10.60 31.55 9.24
N ALA A 16 11.46 32.11 8.39
CA ALA A 16 11.90 31.45 7.18
C ALA A 16 12.69 30.21 7.61
N THR A 17 12.04 29.04 7.56
CA THR A 17 12.73 27.76 7.63
C THR A 17 13.62 27.67 6.41
N VAL A 18 14.94 27.66 6.61
CA VAL A 18 15.87 27.31 5.55
C VAL A 18 15.60 25.84 5.22
N ALA A 19 14.92 25.60 4.11
CA ALA A 19 14.79 24.29 3.46
C ALA A 19 16.18 23.62 3.43
N LEU A 20 16.35 22.54 4.19
CA LEU A 20 17.58 21.75 4.17
C LEU A 20 17.47 20.77 3.01
N ALA A 21 18.17 21.06 1.92
CA ALA A 21 18.12 20.26 0.71
C ALA A 21 18.43 18.78 0.98
N VAL A 22 17.75 17.89 0.26
CA VAL A 22 18.05 16.46 0.25
C VAL A 22 19.45 16.25 -0.35
N SER A 23 20.28 15.48 0.36
CA SER A 23 21.63 15.12 -0.07
C SER A 23 21.63 13.78 -0.80
N VAL A 24 22.37 13.72 -1.91
CA VAL A 24 22.65 12.46 -2.63
C VAL A 24 24.15 12.33 -2.79
N VAL A 25 24.72 11.27 -2.20
CA VAL A 25 26.15 10.97 -2.30
C VAL A 25 26.34 9.69 -3.08
N GLU A 26 27.16 9.74 -4.13
CA GLU A 26 27.50 8.58 -4.93
C GLU A 26 28.87 8.01 -4.54
N SER A 27 28.92 6.70 -4.30
CA SER A 27 30.17 5.93 -4.17
C SER A 27 30.34 4.99 -5.36
N SER A 28 31.34 4.12 -5.34
CA SER A 28 31.50 3.08 -6.38
C SER A 28 30.36 2.05 -6.38
N THR A 29 29.67 1.83 -5.26
CA THR A 29 28.69 0.74 -5.10
C THR A 29 27.31 1.17 -4.60
N LEU A 30 27.18 2.42 -4.13
CA LEU A 30 25.95 2.92 -3.49
C LEU A 30 25.60 4.34 -3.97
N TYR A 31 24.30 4.64 -3.93
CA TYR A 31 23.76 5.99 -3.82
C TYR A 31 23.19 6.16 -2.41
N THR A 32 23.70 7.12 -1.63
CA THR A 32 23.20 7.43 -0.30
C THR A 32 22.30 8.65 -0.37
N PHE A 33 21.03 8.50 -0.02
CA PHE A 33 20.06 9.57 0.09
C PHE A 33 19.90 9.96 1.56
N SER A 34 19.88 11.26 1.86
CA SER A 34 19.60 11.71 3.22
C SER A 34 18.93 13.08 3.29
N ASN A 35 18.07 13.22 4.29
CA ASN A 35 17.62 14.48 4.85
C ASN A 35 18.03 14.52 6.35
N PRO A 36 17.69 15.55 7.14
CA PRO A 36 18.07 15.62 8.56
C PRO A 36 17.54 14.48 9.45
N LEU A 37 16.52 13.75 9.00
CA LEU A 37 15.79 12.74 9.76
C LEU A 37 16.04 11.33 9.23
N VAL A 38 16.04 11.14 7.92
CA VAL A 38 16.10 9.85 7.23
C VAL A 38 17.36 9.77 6.38
N SER A 39 18.05 8.63 6.43
CA SER A 39 19.14 8.29 5.52
C SER A 39 19.03 6.84 5.08
N PHE A 40 19.31 6.55 3.82
CA PHE A 40 19.33 5.18 3.30
C PHE A 40 20.29 5.03 2.11
N ASP A 41 20.77 3.81 1.90
CA ASP A 41 21.63 3.47 0.76
C ASP A 41 20.88 2.65 -0.27
N VAL A 42 20.97 3.05 -1.53
CA VAL A 42 20.52 2.29 -2.69
C VAL A 42 21.72 1.58 -3.32
N VAL A 43 21.70 0.26 -3.36
CA VAL A 43 22.75 -0.57 -3.98
C VAL A 43 22.68 -0.44 -5.49
N LYS A 44 23.78 -0.07 -6.16
CA LYS A 44 23.77 0.19 -7.61
C LYS A 44 23.41 -1.02 -8.46
N THR A 45 23.90 -2.21 -8.08
CA THR A 45 23.69 -3.42 -8.86
C THR A 45 22.25 -3.90 -8.78
N THR A 46 21.67 -3.93 -7.57
CA THR A 46 20.34 -4.53 -7.35
C THR A 46 19.22 -3.51 -7.23
N GLY A 47 19.52 -2.26 -6.91
CA GLY A 47 18.53 -1.26 -6.54
C GLY A 47 17.88 -1.49 -5.18
N TYR A 48 18.44 -2.37 -4.35
CA TYR A 48 17.94 -2.64 -3.00
C TYR A 48 18.32 -1.51 -2.06
N ILE A 49 17.42 -1.21 -1.12
CA ILE A 49 17.66 -0.27 -0.04
C ILE A 49 18.20 -1.02 1.18
N ARG A 50 19.25 -0.47 1.80
CA ARG A 50 19.83 -0.93 3.07
C ARG A 50 20.28 0.25 3.92
N ASN A 51 20.76 -0.01 5.13
CA ASN A 51 21.28 1.01 6.06
C ASN A 51 20.27 2.15 6.27
N LEU A 52 18.98 1.82 6.34
CA LEU A 52 17.92 2.80 6.52
C LEU A 52 17.88 3.21 7.98
N THR A 53 18.13 4.49 8.22
CA THR A 53 18.06 5.11 9.54
C THR A 53 17.00 6.18 9.59
N PHE A 54 16.32 6.29 10.73
CA PHE A 54 15.42 7.39 11.06
C PHE A 54 15.79 7.95 12.43
N ASN A 55 16.08 9.25 12.51
CA ASN A 55 16.61 9.93 13.69
C ASN A 55 17.81 9.22 14.33
N GLY A 56 18.69 8.66 13.49
CA GLY A 56 19.88 7.91 13.91
C GLY A 56 19.62 6.47 14.37
N THR A 57 18.37 6.03 14.45
CA THR A 57 18.01 4.64 14.76
C THR A 57 18.00 3.80 13.48
N ASP A 58 18.68 2.64 13.49
CA ASP A 58 18.68 1.69 12.38
C ASP A 58 17.38 0.87 12.37
N TYR A 59 16.61 1.02 11.28
CA TYR A 59 15.30 0.41 11.10
C TYR A 59 15.38 -0.94 10.36
N LEU A 60 16.47 -1.20 9.62
CA LEU A 60 16.64 -2.43 8.85
C LEU A 60 17.58 -3.43 9.52
N GLY A 61 18.61 -2.99 10.23
CA GLY A 61 19.64 -3.89 10.75
C GLY A 61 20.59 -4.41 9.65
N PRO A 62 21.57 -5.25 10.02
CA PRO A 62 22.58 -5.75 9.09
C PRO A 62 21.99 -6.68 8.03
N VAL A 63 22.56 -6.65 6.83
CA VAL A 63 22.16 -7.56 5.75
C VAL A 63 22.54 -9.01 6.08
N SER A 64 21.56 -9.92 6.02
CA SER A 64 21.78 -11.37 6.10
C SER A 64 20.84 -12.09 5.14
N GLY A 65 21.39 -12.64 4.05
CA GLY A 65 20.59 -13.16 2.94
C GLY A 65 19.65 -12.07 2.39
N ASN A 66 18.35 -12.32 2.48
CA ASN A 66 17.31 -11.40 2.03
C ASN A 66 16.82 -10.43 3.12
N ALA A 67 17.29 -10.56 4.36
CA ALA A 67 16.92 -9.68 5.48
C ALA A 67 17.88 -8.50 5.62
N GLY A 68 17.41 -7.44 6.30
CA GLY A 68 18.12 -6.16 6.46
C GLY A 68 17.99 -5.23 5.26
N GLN A 69 16.93 -5.41 4.46
CA GLN A 69 16.81 -4.77 3.14
C GLN A 69 15.35 -4.41 2.80
N LEU A 70 15.18 -3.39 1.96
CA LEU A 70 13.93 -3.00 1.31
C LEU A 70 14.06 -3.19 -0.21
N TYR A 71 13.18 -3.99 -0.82
CA TYR A 71 13.30 -4.39 -2.23
C TYR A 71 11.98 -4.88 -2.82
N THR A 72 11.95 -4.98 -4.15
CA THR A 72 10.87 -5.63 -4.90
C THR A 72 11.27 -7.05 -5.27
N ASP A 73 10.32 -7.98 -5.17
CA ASP A 73 10.47 -9.41 -5.43
C ASP A 73 9.37 -9.92 -6.37
N PHE A 74 9.74 -10.93 -7.18
CA PHE A 74 8.90 -11.58 -8.18
C PHE A 74 9.06 -13.11 -8.08
N PRO A 75 8.31 -13.79 -7.20
CA PRO A 75 8.45 -15.23 -6.98
C PRO A 75 8.30 -16.10 -8.23
N SER A 76 7.53 -15.64 -9.23
CA SER A 76 7.36 -16.34 -10.52
C SER A 76 8.61 -16.29 -11.41
N ALA A 77 9.60 -15.46 -11.07
CA ALA A 77 10.80 -15.18 -11.85
C ALA A 77 10.54 -14.70 -13.29
N VAL A 78 9.31 -14.26 -13.59
CA VAL A 78 8.95 -13.68 -14.90
C VAL A 78 9.67 -12.34 -15.12
N PHE A 79 9.82 -11.57 -14.04
CA PHE A 79 10.65 -10.38 -13.98
C PHE A 79 11.86 -10.65 -13.10
N ALA A 80 13.00 -10.07 -13.46
CA ALA A 80 14.24 -10.27 -12.74
C ALA A 80 15.08 -8.98 -12.70
N ILE A 81 15.93 -8.90 -11.69
CA ILE A 81 16.94 -7.86 -11.57
C ILE A 81 18.21 -8.36 -12.24
N THR A 82 18.77 -7.52 -13.10
CA THR A 82 19.87 -7.86 -14.01
C THR A 82 21.25 -7.69 -13.39
N ASN A 83 21.32 -7.09 -12.20
CA ASN A 83 22.55 -6.70 -11.49
C ASN A 83 23.39 -5.61 -12.20
N ASN A 84 22.89 -5.04 -13.30
CA ASN A 84 23.53 -3.97 -14.06
C ASN A 84 22.52 -2.87 -14.45
N ALA A 85 21.58 -2.56 -13.54
CA ALA A 85 20.58 -1.53 -13.75
C ALA A 85 21.20 -0.17 -14.12
N SER A 86 20.60 0.54 -15.07
CA SER A 86 20.91 1.95 -15.30
C SER A 86 20.20 2.80 -14.27
N SER A 87 20.87 3.82 -13.73
CA SER A 87 20.32 4.75 -12.74
C SER A 87 20.25 6.18 -13.27
N GLN A 88 19.16 6.87 -12.97
CA GLN A 88 19.00 8.30 -13.17
C GLN A 88 18.68 8.96 -11.83
N ILE A 89 19.57 9.83 -11.35
CA ILE A 89 19.28 10.69 -10.19
C ILE A 89 18.50 11.90 -10.68
N VAL A 90 17.44 12.24 -9.95
CA VAL A 90 16.54 13.35 -10.24
C VAL A 90 16.33 14.16 -8.96
N SER A 91 16.13 15.47 -9.07
CA SER A 91 15.87 16.33 -7.93
C SER A 91 15.10 17.56 -8.36
N SER A 92 14.45 18.24 -7.41
CA SER A 92 13.93 19.57 -7.68
C SER A 92 15.06 20.59 -7.89
N PRO A 93 14.77 21.70 -8.60
CA PRO A 93 15.68 22.84 -8.67
C PRO A 93 15.96 23.50 -7.31
N THR A 94 15.01 23.39 -6.36
CA THR A 94 15.07 23.95 -5.00
C THR A 94 15.79 23.05 -4.02
N GLY A 95 15.96 21.75 -4.33
CA GLY A 95 16.57 20.75 -3.47
C GLY A 95 15.64 20.17 -2.40
N ASP A 96 14.37 20.56 -2.39
CA ASP A 96 13.35 20.07 -1.45
C ASP A 96 12.99 18.58 -1.64
N TRP A 97 13.40 17.96 -2.76
CA TRP A 97 13.37 16.52 -2.93
C TRP A 97 14.46 16.02 -3.89
N ALA A 98 14.83 14.76 -3.69
CA ALA A 98 15.64 14.00 -4.64
C ALA A 98 15.10 12.58 -4.78
N GLY A 99 15.40 11.94 -5.91
CA GLY A 99 15.03 10.57 -6.16
C GLY A 99 15.97 9.88 -7.15
N ILE A 100 15.71 8.60 -7.34
CA ILE A 100 16.42 7.75 -8.27
C ILE A 100 15.42 6.92 -9.07
N VAL A 101 15.65 6.80 -10.37
CA VAL A 101 14.98 5.83 -11.24
C VAL A 101 16.01 4.78 -11.66
N LEU A 102 15.78 3.54 -11.24
CA LEU A 102 16.60 2.38 -11.57
C LEU A 102 15.87 1.56 -12.62
N THR A 103 16.54 1.20 -13.71
CA THR A 103 15.96 0.40 -14.80
C THR A 103 16.82 -0.82 -15.06
N ASP A 104 16.28 -1.99 -14.75
CA ASP A 104 16.76 -3.29 -15.23
C ASP A 104 16.10 -3.58 -16.58
N ASN A 105 16.92 -3.81 -17.59
CA ASN A 105 16.43 -4.09 -18.94
C ASN A 105 17.04 -5.41 -19.42
N ALA A 106 16.29 -6.50 -19.27
CA ALA A 106 16.68 -7.82 -19.73
C ALA A 106 16.31 -7.95 -21.21
N THR A 107 17.13 -7.34 -22.09
CA THR A 107 16.84 -7.24 -23.53
C THR A 107 16.75 -8.58 -24.27
N ASP A 108 17.36 -9.63 -23.72
CA ASP A 108 17.31 -11.00 -24.22
C ASP A 108 15.94 -11.65 -24.02
N VAL A 109 15.29 -11.38 -22.89
CA VAL A 109 13.91 -11.81 -22.62
C VAL A 109 12.90 -10.80 -23.18
N GLY A 110 13.25 -9.52 -23.16
CA GLY A 110 12.41 -8.37 -23.49
C GLY A 110 11.60 -7.82 -22.31
N THR A 111 12.05 -8.07 -21.07
CA THR A 111 11.42 -7.54 -19.86
C THR A 111 12.14 -6.31 -19.34
N LEU A 112 11.36 -5.42 -18.71
CA LEU A 112 11.81 -4.20 -18.07
C LEU A 112 11.27 -4.17 -16.64
N VAL A 113 12.15 -3.91 -15.67
CA VAL A 113 11.78 -3.58 -14.30
C VAL A 113 12.35 -2.20 -13.99
N GLN A 114 11.48 -1.24 -13.71
CA GLN A 114 11.87 0.09 -13.30
C GLN A 114 11.38 0.38 -11.89
N ARG A 115 12.29 0.70 -10.97
CA ARG A 115 12.02 1.03 -9.57
C ARG A 115 12.40 2.47 -9.34
N SER A 116 11.52 3.24 -8.72
CA SER A 116 11.80 4.64 -8.39
C SER A 116 11.64 4.88 -6.90
N TRP A 117 12.56 5.63 -6.31
CA TRP A 117 12.53 6.04 -4.91
C TRP A 117 12.74 7.54 -4.80
N PHE A 118 11.95 8.22 -3.96
CA PHE A 118 12.06 9.65 -3.73
C PHE A 118 12.02 9.95 -2.23
N LEU A 119 12.81 10.93 -1.82
CA LEU A 119 12.90 11.48 -0.47
C LEU A 119 12.68 12.99 -0.54
N ARG A 120 11.89 13.53 0.38
CA ARG A 120 11.67 14.98 0.55
C ARG A 120 12.41 15.50 1.78
N GLU A 121 12.73 16.79 1.79
CA GLU A 121 13.62 17.44 2.76
C GLU A 121 13.20 17.31 4.25
N SER A 122 11.91 17.17 4.52
CA SER A 122 11.36 17.14 5.88
C SER A 122 10.39 15.98 6.12
N GLU A 123 10.34 15.01 5.20
CA GLU A 123 9.50 13.83 5.36
C GLU A 123 10.25 12.69 6.03
N THR A 124 9.52 11.92 6.82
CA THR A 124 10.02 10.74 7.53
C THR A 124 9.63 9.45 6.81
N GLY A 125 9.54 9.50 5.48
CA GLY A 125 9.13 8.36 4.68
C GLY A 125 9.72 8.37 3.27
N LEU A 126 9.57 7.25 2.59
CA LEU A 126 10.05 7.04 1.22
C LEU A 126 8.86 6.88 0.29
N HIS A 127 8.89 7.62 -0.82
CA HIS A 127 7.95 7.45 -1.92
C HIS A 127 8.52 6.52 -2.97
N SER A 128 7.70 5.62 -3.51
CA SER A 128 8.17 4.73 -4.57
C SER A 128 7.15 4.35 -5.63
N PHE A 129 7.67 3.82 -6.73
CA PHE A 129 6.91 3.27 -7.85
C PHE A 129 7.63 2.06 -8.41
N LEU A 130 6.85 1.13 -8.95
CA LEU A 130 7.34 -0.04 -9.65
C LEU A 130 6.69 -0.09 -11.03
N ARG A 131 7.49 -0.13 -12.09
CA ARG A 131 7.01 -0.36 -13.46
C ARG A 131 7.55 -1.68 -13.99
N LEU A 132 6.65 -2.48 -14.55
CA LEU A 132 6.93 -3.78 -15.16
C LEU A 132 6.50 -3.73 -16.62
N GLY A 133 7.42 -4.03 -17.54
CA GLY A 133 7.17 -3.98 -18.98
C GLY A 133 7.64 -5.22 -19.72
N TYR A 134 6.91 -5.67 -20.73
CA TYR A 134 7.30 -6.77 -21.60
C TYR A 134 7.05 -6.41 -23.07
N TYR A 135 8.12 -6.35 -23.87
CA TYR A 135 8.10 -5.79 -25.22
C TYR A 135 8.57 -6.77 -26.31
N ASN A 136 8.82 -8.03 -25.97
CA ASN A 136 9.19 -9.02 -26.96
C ASN A 136 7.99 -9.45 -27.79
N THR A 137 7.89 -8.96 -29.02
CA THR A 137 6.80 -9.26 -29.96
C THR A 137 6.97 -10.57 -30.72
N SER A 138 8.16 -11.19 -30.65
CA SER A 138 8.47 -12.45 -31.33
C SER A 138 8.47 -13.65 -30.37
N GLY A 139 8.46 -13.40 -29.06
CA GLY A 139 8.44 -14.42 -28.00
C GLY A 139 7.04 -14.84 -27.58
N PRO A 140 6.90 -15.97 -26.85
CA PRO A 140 5.64 -16.38 -26.27
C PRO A 140 5.22 -15.45 -25.13
N ALA A 141 3.93 -15.45 -24.78
CA ALA A 141 3.49 -14.84 -23.52
C ALA A 141 4.24 -15.46 -22.33
N LEU A 142 4.57 -14.64 -21.33
CA LEU A 142 5.32 -15.09 -20.15
C LEU A 142 4.41 -15.76 -19.10
N GLY A 143 3.11 -15.88 -19.39
CA GLY A 143 2.11 -16.42 -18.49
C GLY A 143 1.60 -15.36 -17.50
N SER A 144 1.09 -15.81 -16.36
CA SER A 144 0.59 -14.93 -15.31
C SER A 144 1.74 -14.23 -14.58
N LEU A 145 1.56 -12.94 -14.25
CA LEU A 145 2.47 -12.20 -13.36
C LEU A 145 2.64 -12.93 -12.01
N GLY A 146 1.56 -13.53 -11.51
CA GLY A 146 1.51 -14.12 -10.18
C GLY A 146 1.76 -13.04 -9.13
N GLU A 147 2.83 -13.22 -8.34
CA GLU A 147 3.21 -12.29 -7.28
C GLU A 147 4.17 -11.18 -7.74
N SER A 148 3.80 -9.93 -7.43
CA SER A 148 4.71 -8.78 -7.38
C SER A 148 4.56 -8.12 -6.01
N ARG A 149 5.68 -7.94 -5.32
CA ARG A 149 5.68 -7.38 -3.97
C ARG A 149 6.88 -6.48 -3.71
N THR A 150 6.65 -5.37 -3.01
CA THR A 150 7.72 -4.55 -2.43
C THR A 150 7.71 -4.78 -0.93
N MET A 151 8.87 -5.01 -0.33
CA MET A 151 8.97 -5.55 1.02
C MET A 151 9.97 -4.76 1.84
N PHE A 152 9.57 -4.32 3.03
CA PHE A 152 10.49 -3.89 4.08
C PHE A 152 10.78 -5.10 4.97
N ARG A 153 11.99 -5.65 4.88
CA ARG A 153 12.38 -6.89 5.58
C ARG A 153 13.52 -6.59 6.56
N PRO A 154 13.21 -6.18 7.80
CA PRO A 154 14.23 -5.90 8.79
C PRO A 154 14.94 -7.18 9.24
N ASN A 155 16.13 -7.00 9.79
CA ASN A 155 16.98 -7.96 10.48
C ASN A 155 17.52 -7.31 11.77
N SER A 156 16.61 -6.70 12.52
CA SER A 156 16.89 -5.97 13.75
C SER A 156 15.95 -6.46 14.85
N PRO A 157 16.41 -6.60 16.10
CA PRO A 157 15.55 -6.94 17.23
C PRO A 157 14.64 -5.77 17.66
N LEU A 158 14.70 -4.63 16.96
CA LEU A 158 13.87 -3.45 17.25
C LEU A 158 12.37 -3.78 17.18
N TRP A 159 11.94 -4.53 16.17
CA TRP A 159 10.52 -4.75 15.89
C TRP A 159 10.00 -5.92 16.70
N THR A 160 9.06 -5.65 17.60
CA THR A 160 8.51 -6.67 18.52
C THR A 160 7.02 -6.89 18.35
N TYR A 161 6.33 -6.06 17.56
CA TYR A 161 4.90 -6.19 17.27
C TYR A 161 4.62 -6.12 15.78
N LEU A 162 3.62 -6.90 15.38
CA LEU A 162 3.04 -6.97 14.04
C LEU A 162 1.70 -6.28 14.07
N VAL A 163 1.44 -5.41 13.11
CA VAL A 163 0.25 -4.57 13.09
C VAL A 163 -0.39 -4.59 11.71
N THR A 164 -1.54 -5.24 11.59
CA THR A 164 -2.30 -5.27 10.35
C THR A 164 -3.25 -4.09 10.23
N ASN A 165 -3.92 -3.73 11.34
CA ASN A 165 -4.81 -2.59 11.48
C ASN A 165 -5.06 -2.29 12.98
N GLY A 166 -5.95 -1.35 13.30
CA GLY A 166 -6.25 -0.97 14.69
C GLY A 166 -6.88 -2.07 15.57
N ASN A 167 -7.36 -3.16 14.96
CA ASN A 167 -8.01 -4.28 15.64
C ASN A 167 -7.14 -5.55 15.68
N GLN A 168 -6.34 -5.81 14.63
CA GLN A 168 -5.51 -7.00 14.49
C GLN A 168 -4.02 -6.65 14.64
N TRP A 169 -3.45 -7.00 15.79
CA TRP A 169 -2.04 -6.83 16.12
C TRP A 169 -1.62 -7.77 17.25
N ALA A 170 -0.35 -8.19 17.26
CA ALA A 170 0.23 -9.02 18.32
C ALA A 170 1.75 -8.85 18.42
N PRO A 171 2.38 -9.26 19.54
CA PRO A 171 3.82 -9.47 19.59
C PRO A 171 4.26 -10.43 18.48
N ALA A 172 5.45 -10.24 17.90
CA ALA A 172 6.04 -11.27 17.04
C ALA A 172 6.46 -12.48 17.90
N PRO A 173 6.43 -13.72 17.36
CA PRO A 173 6.94 -14.88 18.07
C PRO A 173 8.37 -14.67 18.58
N GLY A 174 8.61 -14.99 19.86
CA GLY A 174 9.92 -14.85 20.46
C GLY A 174 10.94 -15.85 19.93
N ALA A 175 12.23 -15.60 20.20
CA ALA A 175 13.32 -16.46 19.73
C ALA A 175 13.21 -17.92 20.22
N ALA A 176 12.68 -18.15 21.42
CA ALA A 176 12.44 -19.50 21.94
C ALA A 176 11.29 -20.18 21.18
N ALA A 177 10.18 -19.47 20.94
CA ALA A 177 9.06 -19.99 20.16
C ALA A 177 9.49 -20.39 18.75
N LEU A 178 10.28 -19.55 18.07
CA LEU A 178 10.83 -19.84 16.75
C LEU A 178 11.85 -21.00 16.76
N ALA A 179 12.56 -21.24 17.86
CA ALA A 179 13.53 -22.33 17.96
C ALA A 179 12.86 -23.69 18.21
N ASP A 180 11.75 -23.69 18.95
CA ASP A 180 11.01 -24.89 19.36
C ASP A 180 9.75 -25.13 18.50
N GLU A 181 9.58 -24.35 17.43
CA GLU A 181 8.42 -24.45 16.53
C GLU A 181 8.39 -25.80 15.80
N ILE A 182 7.19 -26.34 15.61
CA ILE A 182 6.97 -27.53 14.78
C ILE A 182 6.24 -27.10 13.52
N GLN A 183 6.84 -27.28 12.35
CA GLN A 183 6.13 -27.10 11.09
C GLN A 183 5.00 -28.13 10.97
N VAL A 184 3.76 -27.65 10.86
CA VAL A 184 2.56 -28.51 10.76
C VAL A 184 1.92 -28.46 9.38
N GLN A 185 2.18 -27.42 8.59
CA GLN A 185 1.74 -27.25 7.22
C GLN A 185 2.66 -26.24 6.49
N ASP A 186 2.50 -26.08 5.17
CA ASP A 186 3.23 -25.05 4.43
C ASP A 186 3.00 -23.67 5.04
N ALA A 187 4.10 -22.98 5.35
CA ALA A 187 4.10 -21.70 6.04
C ALA A 187 3.26 -21.62 7.34
N THR A 188 3.11 -22.75 8.05
CA THR A 188 2.36 -22.81 9.31
C THR A 188 3.09 -23.68 10.33
N TRP A 189 3.24 -23.15 11.54
CA TRP A 189 4.00 -23.74 12.64
C TRP A 189 3.19 -23.74 13.92
N TYR A 190 3.35 -24.80 14.71
CA TYR A 190 2.81 -24.90 16.06
C TYR A 190 3.84 -24.40 17.08
N LEU A 191 3.42 -23.48 17.94
CA LEU A 191 4.23 -22.79 18.95
C LEU A 191 3.89 -23.22 20.39
N GLY A 192 2.98 -24.18 20.59
CA GLY A 192 2.55 -24.57 21.94
C GLY A 192 3.59 -25.30 22.79
N GLN A 193 4.85 -25.43 22.34
CA GLN A 193 5.98 -25.82 23.19
C GLN A 193 6.46 -24.65 24.08
N THR A 194 6.09 -23.42 23.73
CA THR A 194 6.37 -22.19 24.49
C THR A 194 5.06 -21.49 24.87
N PRO A 195 4.24 -22.08 25.76
CA PRO A 195 2.90 -21.56 26.08
C PRO A 195 2.90 -20.16 26.72
N ASP A 196 4.03 -19.74 27.29
CA ASP A 196 4.20 -18.42 27.92
C ASP A 196 4.78 -17.36 26.96
N ASP A 197 5.01 -17.71 25.68
CA ASP A 197 5.47 -16.74 24.68
C ASP A 197 4.40 -15.65 24.47
N PRO A 198 4.75 -14.36 24.44
CA PRO A 198 3.78 -13.27 24.31
C PRO A 198 2.86 -13.40 23.09
N TYR A 199 3.36 -13.92 21.95
CA TYR A 199 2.51 -14.19 20.79
C TYR A 199 1.49 -15.28 21.10
N VAL A 200 1.90 -16.38 21.73
CA VAL A 200 1.02 -17.51 22.07
C VAL A 200 -0.07 -17.10 23.05
N VAL A 201 0.26 -16.27 24.02
CA VAL A 201 -0.69 -15.76 25.02
C VAL A 201 -1.72 -14.81 24.41
N GLN A 202 -1.30 -13.96 23.47
CA GLN A 202 -2.18 -12.92 22.90
C GLN A 202 -2.95 -13.38 21.67
N GLU A 203 -2.32 -14.13 20.78
CA GLU A 203 -2.83 -14.41 19.42
C GLU A 203 -3.27 -15.87 19.27
N ALA A 204 -2.31 -16.81 19.19
CA ALA A 204 -2.59 -18.22 18.94
C ALA A 204 -1.37 -19.12 19.24
N ASP A 205 -1.63 -20.40 19.52
CA ASP A 205 -0.60 -21.45 19.57
C ASP A 205 -0.14 -21.92 18.18
N TYR A 206 -0.65 -21.31 17.11
CA TYR A 206 -0.17 -21.48 15.74
C TYR A 206 0.32 -20.15 15.17
N TRP A 207 1.44 -20.20 14.47
CA TRP A 207 1.96 -19.11 13.66
C TRP A 207 1.82 -19.47 12.18
N THR A 208 1.29 -18.54 11.39
CA THR A 208 1.34 -18.61 9.94
C THR A 208 1.52 -17.21 9.38
N LYS A 209 2.24 -17.10 8.26
CA LYS A 209 2.39 -15.81 7.56
C LYS A 209 1.04 -15.19 7.20
N TYR A 210 -0.02 -15.98 7.06
CA TYR A 210 -1.37 -15.53 6.72
C TYR A 210 -2.19 -14.99 7.92
N GLN A 211 -1.70 -15.11 9.16
CA GLN A 211 -2.45 -14.72 10.37
C GLN A 211 -2.76 -13.22 10.38
N PHE A 212 -1.86 -12.43 9.81
CA PHE A 212 -1.92 -10.97 9.74
C PHE A 212 -2.22 -10.48 8.32
N ALA A 213 -2.84 -11.33 7.50
CA ALA A 213 -3.40 -10.93 6.22
C ALA A 213 -4.63 -10.05 6.42
N ASP A 214 -4.90 -9.15 5.47
CA ASP A 214 -6.11 -8.33 5.45
C ASP A 214 -6.51 -8.05 4.01
N ASN A 215 -7.68 -7.46 3.84
CA ASN A 215 -8.10 -6.96 2.55
C ASN A 215 -7.46 -5.60 2.24
N GLN A 216 -7.55 -5.18 0.98
CA GLN A 216 -7.01 -3.89 0.53
C GLN A 216 -7.78 -2.67 1.09
N THR A 217 -8.69 -2.78 2.07
CA THR A 217 -9.37 -1.61 2.68
C THR A 217 -8.59 -0.99 3.84
N ASN A 218 -7.56 -1.65 4.37
CA ASN A 218 -6.72 -1.12 5.46
C ASN A 218 -6.05 0.22 5.10
N LYS A 219 -5.81 1.10 6.08
CA LYS A 219 -5.19 2.42 5.82
C LYS A 219 -3.69 2.40 5.93
N ALA A 220 -3.16 1.66 6.91
CA ALA A 220 -1.75 1.40 7.09
C ALA A 220 -1.56 0.08 7.82
N HIS A 221 -0.40 -0.54 7.62
CA HIS A 221 0.03 -1.76 8.31
C HIS A 221 1.55 -1.75 8.45
N GLY A 222 2.08 -2.47 9.44
CA GLY A 222 3.50 -2.36 9.72
C GLY A 222 3.99 -3.02 10.99
N LEU A 223 5.10 -2.48 11.48
CA LEU A 223 5.83 -2.96 12.63
C LEU A 223 5.89 -1.88 13.71
N TYR A 224 5.76 -2.31 14.96
CA TYR A 224 5.81 -1.45 16.13
C TYR A 224 6.84 -1.96 17.15
N SER A 225 7.47 -1.02 17.86
CA SER A 225 8.25 -1.28 19.05
C SER A 225 7.75 -0.40 20.18
N PRO A 226 7.36 -0.96 21.34
CA PRO A 226 7.14 -0.18 22.54
C PRO A 226 8.47 0.32 23.11
N PRO A 227 8.43 1.18 24.15
CA PRO A 227 9.61 1.53 24.92
C PRO A 227 10.28 0.28 25.49
N SER A 228 11.61 0.24 25.47
CA SER A 228 12.38 -0.90 26.00
C SER A 228 13.71 -0.44 26.60
N GLY A 229 14.17 -1.20 27.61
CA GLY A 229 15.38 -0.86 28.37
C GLY A 229 15.26 0.51 29.04
N ASP A 230 16.28 1.35 28.86
CA ASP A 230 16.33 2.73 29.38
C ASP A 230 15.71 3.77 28.42
N SER A 231 15.24 3.34 27.24
CA SER A 231 14.60 4.24 26.27
C SER A 231 13.10 4.36 26.55
N ASN A 232 12.60 5.59 26.59
CA ASN A 232 11.17 5.86 26.59
C ASN A 232 10.59 5.99 25.16
N THR A 233 11.35 5.68 24.11
CA THR A 233 10.91 5.91 22.73
C THR A 233 10.23 4.66 22.17
N SER A 234 9.02 4.86 21.63
CA SER A 234 8.34 3.90 20.77
C SER A 234 8.64 4.21 19.30
N TYR A 235 8.71 3.17 18.47
CA TYR A 235 9.04 3.27 17.04
C TYR A 235 7.96 2.62 16.18
N GLY A 236 7.71 3.19 15.00
CA GLY A 236 6.77 2.67 14.02
C GLY A 236 7.34 2.74 12.61
N ALA A 237 7.12 1.67 11.85
CA ALA A 237 7.36 1.60 10.41
C ALA A 237 6.10 1.10 9.73
N TRP A 238 5.58 1.85 8.76
CA TRP A 238 4.23 1.67 8.24
C TRP A 238 4.23 1.72 6.72
N TRP A 239 3.67 0.71 6.09
CA TRP A 239 3.21 0.85 4.73
C TRP A 239 1.87 1.59 4.75
N VAL A 240 1.85 2.81 4.22
CA VAL A 240 0.63 3.62 4.13
C VAL A 240 -0.04 3.34 2.80
N VAL A 241 -1.33 3.03 2.86
CA VAL A 241 -2.12 2.67 1.69
C VAL A 241 -2.85 3.90 1.15
N ASN A 242 -2.08 4.85 0.63
CA ASN A 242 -2.58 6.14 0.13
C ASN A 242 -3.13 6.08 -1.31
N GLN A 243 -2.70 5.11 -2.13
CA GLN A 243 -3.30 4.79 -3.42
C GLN A 243 -3.30 3.28 -3.64
N LYS A 244 -4.41 2.77 -4.19
CA LYS A 244 -4.68 1.33 -4.43
C LYS A 244 -5.14 1.08 -5.85
N ASP A 245 -5.20 2.15 -6.62
CA ASP A 245 -5.80 2.21 -7.94
C ASP A 245 -5.02 1.47 -9.00
N THR A 246 -3.77 1.12 -8.68
CA THR A 246 -2.90 0.36 -9.55
C THR A 246 -2.81 -1.13 -9.21
N PHE A 247 -3.43 -1.59 -8.11
CA PHE A 247 -3.49 -3.02 -7.76
C PHE A 247 -4.60 -3.72 -8.55
N PHE A 248 -4.78 -5.02 -8.29
CA PHE A 248 -5.83 -5.86 -8.83
C PHE A 248 -6.64 -6.52 -7.69
N GLY A 249 -7.85 -7.00 -8.01
CA GLY A 249 -8.67 -7.84 -7.13
C GLY A 249 -9.73 -7.12 -6.29
N GLY A 250 -9.76 -5.79 -6.29
CA GLY A 250 -10.73 -4.96 -5.59
C GLY A 250 -10.65 -5.01 -4.05
N PRO A 251 -11.63 -4.41 -3.36
CA PRO A 251 -11.61 -4.25 -1.91
C PRO A 251 -11.75 -5.55 -1.11
N LEU A 252 -12.14 -6.65 -1.76
CA LEU A 252 -12.26 -7.97 -1.13
C LEU A 252 -10.99 -8.82 -1.28
N HIS A 253 -9.99 -8.34 -2.01
CA HIS A 253 -8.73 -9.03 -2.20
C HIS A 253 -7.95 -9.09 -0.88
N ILE A 254 -7.71 -10.31 -0.37
CA ILE A 254 -6.96 -10.56 0.86
C ILE A 254 -5.53 -10.99 0.53
N ASP A 255 -4.55 -10.36 1.19
CA ASP A 255 -3.14 -10.74 1.09
C ASP A 255 -2.38 -10.45 2.38
N LEU A 256 -1.13 -10.93 2.43
CA LEU A 256 -0.15 -10.67 3.46
C LEU A 256 0.06 -9.16 3.61
N MET A 257 -0.14 -8.65 4.83
CA MET A 257 0.20 -7.28 5.20
C MET A 257 1.51 -7.25 5.96
N VAL A 258 1.62 -8.08 7.01
CA VAL A 258 2.81 -8.15 7.86
C VAL A 258 3.04 -9.53 8.45
N ASP A 259 4.29 -10.00 8.54
CA ASP A 259 4.65 -11.25 9.23
C ASP A 259 6.05 -11.18 9.90
N GLY A 260 6.49 -9.96 10.17
CA GLY A 260 7.90 -9.61 10.42
C GLY A 260 8.53 -8.92 9.21
N ILE A 261 7.92 -9.10 8.03
CA ILE A 261 8.14 -8.30 6.82
C ILE A 261 6.92 -7.40 6.64
N ILE A 262 7.09 -6.13 6.29
CA ILE A 262 5.97 -5.29 5.83
C ILE A 262 5.86 -5.46 4.32
N TYR A 263 4.68 -5.89 3.85
CA TYR A 263 4.44 -6.14 2.44
C TYR A 263 3.64 -5.04 1.77
N ASN A 264 4.02 -4.70 0.55
CA ASN A 264 3.14 -4.10 -0.42
C ASN A 264 2.90 -5.07 -1.56
N LYS A 265 1.72 -5.66 -1.62
CA LYS A 265 1.34 -6.69 -2.59
C LYS A 265 0.64 -6.05 -3.78
N GLN A 266 1.41 -5.79 -4.85
CA GLN A 266 0.86 -5.14 -6.04
C GLN A 266 0.03 -6.10 -6.91
N SER A 267 0.44 -7.37 -6.95
CA SER A 267 -0.23 -8.45 -7.68
C SER A 267 0.02 -9.77 -6.96
N THR A 268 -0.96 -10.66 -6.99
CA THR A 268 -0.94 -11.99 -6.38
C THR A 268 -2.18 -12.77 -6.83
N SER A 269 -2.25 -14.05 -6.46
CA SER A 269 -3.47 -14.87 -6.55
C SER A 269 -4.02 -15.29 -5.17
N HIS A 270 -3.47 -14.74 -4.08
CA HIS A 270 -4.02 -14.96 -2.73
C HIS A 270 -5.46 -14.44 -2.64
N GLY A 271 -6.28 -15.07 -1.79
CA GLY A 271 -7.68 -14.67 -1.65
C GLY A 271 -8.56 -14.88 -2.89
N GLY A 272 -8.03 -15.52 -3.94
CA GLY A 272 -8.77 -15.85 -5.16
C GLY A 272 -8.80 -14.76 -6.23
N ALA A 273 -8.04 -13.66 -6.08
CA ALA A 273 -7.96 -12.66 -7.15
C ALA A 273 -7.24 -13.18 -8.39
N THR A 274 -7.70 -12.69 -9.54
CA THR A 274 -7.07 -12.99 -10.82
C THR A 274 -5.76 -12.22 -10.97
N SER A 275 -4.75 -12.86 -11.55
CA SER A 275 -3.47 -12.23 -11.88
C SER A 275 -3.39 -11.91 -13.37
N PRO A 276 -2.77 -10.78 -13.77
CA PRO A 276 -2.72 -10.40 -15.18
C PRO A 276 -1.76 -11.31 -15.96
N ASN A 277 -2.12 -11.63 -17.19
CA ASN A 277 -1.22 -12.30 -18.12
C ASN A 277 -0.25 -11.30 -18.76
N ILE A 278 1.01 -11.69 -18.88
CA ILE A 278 2.08 -10.89 -19.46
C ILE A 278 2.24 -11.29 -20.93
N THR A 279 1.67 -10.45 -21.79
CA THR A 279 1.74 -10.56 -23.26
C THR A 279 2.52 -9.40 -23.83
N ALA A 280 2.96 -9.50 -25.09
CA ALA A 280 3.72 -8.44 -25.74
C ALA A 280 2.97 -7.10 -25.68
N GLY A 281 3.62 -6.07 -25.12
CA GLY A 281 3.04 -4.76 -24.86
C GLY A 281 2.51 -4.55 -23.43
N PHE A 282 2.58 -5.56 -22.55
CA PHE A 282 2.31 -5.38 -21.13
C PHE A 282 3.22 -4.28 -20.56
N ASP A 283 2.63 -3.24 -19.97
CA ASP A 283 3.36 -2.14 -19.34
C ASP A 283 2.49 -1.57 -18.21
N ARG A 284 2.90 -1.84 -16.97
CA ARG A 284 2.13 -1.49 -15.77
C ARG A 284 3.02 -0.80 -14.75
N THR A 285 2.57 0.37 -14.29
CA THR A 285 3.17 1.11 -13.18
C THR A 285 2.28 1.02 -11.95
N PHE A 286 2.85 0.54 -10.85
CA PHE A 286 2.24 0.43 -9.53
C PHE A 286 2.75 1.52 -8.61
N GLY A 287 1.83 2.16 -7.91
CA GLY A 287 2.09 3.24 -6.97
C GLY A 287 1.24 4.48 -7.25
N PRO A 288 1.47 5.57 -6.50
CA PRO A 288 2.53 5.79 -5.54
C PRO A 288 2.44 4.89 -4.32
N GLN A 289 3.61 4.60 -3.78
CA GLN A 289 3.84 3.77 -2.62
C GLN A 289 4.48 4.64 -1.53
N PHE A 290 4.02 4.57 -0.28
CA PHE A 290 4.57 5.37 0.81
C PHE A 290 4.91 4.50 2.02
N LEU A 291 6.21 4.36 2.30
CA LEU A 291 6.72 3.74 3.51
C LEU A 291 7.06 4.84 4.52
N TYR A 292 6.32 4.91 5.61
CA TYR A 292 6.36 5.99 6.61
C TYR A 292 6.98 5.51 7.92
N PHE A 293 7.76 6.38 8.55
CA PHE A 293 8.37 6.15 9.85
C PHE A 293 7.95 7.23 10.85
N ASN A 294 7.62 6.81 12.06
CA ASN A 294 7.36 7.72 13.17
C ASN A 294 7.87 7.16 14.49
N GLN A 295 8.00 8.03 15.47
CA GLN A 295 8.43 7.69 16.82
C GLN A 295 7.86 8.67 17.83
N GLY A 296 7.72 8.25 19.08
CA GLY A 296 7.19 9.10 20.14
C GLY A 296 7.55 8.59 21.52
N ALA A 297 7.73 9.52 22.46
CA ALA A 297 8.01 9.18 23.84
C ALA A 297 6.77 8.53 24.48
N ASN A 298 6.88 7.27 24.86
CA ASN A 298 5.83 6.42 25.40
C ASN A 298 4.57 6.37 24.52
N ALA A 299 4.72 6.61 23.21
CA ALA A 299 3.60 6.55 22.28
C ALA A 299 3.09 5.11 22.19
N THR A 300 1.78 4.96 22.23
CA THR A 300 1.11 3.68 22.03
C THR A 300 1.15 3.26 20.57
N LEU A 301 0.92 1.97 20.31
CA LEU A 301 0.74 1.44 18.97
C LEU A 301 -0.35 2.20 18.20
N HIS A 302 -1.50 2.45 18.83
CA HIS A 302 -2.62 3.15 18.21
C HIS A 302 -2.33 4.61 17.89
N GLU A 303 -1.53 5.31 18.70
CA GLU A 303 -1.11 6.68 18.38
C GLU A 303 -0.19 6.73 17.16
N LEU A 304 0.82 5.84 17.09
CA LEU A 304 1.72 5.78 15.94
C LEU A 304 1.01 5.27 14.68
N LEU A 305 0.10 4.32 14.80
CA LEU A 305 -0.72 3.85 13.67
C LEU A 305 -1.64 4.98 13.17
N ALA A 306 -2.35 5.68 14.05
CA ALA A 306 -3.25 6.78 13.65
C ALA A 306 -2.51 7.92 12.94
N ASP A 307 -1.29 8.23 13.40
CA ASP A 307 -0.40 9.18 12.72
C ASP A 307 0.01 8.69 11.31
N ALA A 308 0.22 7.40 11.10
CA ALA A 308 0.46 6.85 9.76
C ALA A 308 -0.80 6.87 8.88
N GLU A 309 -1.96 6.51 9.44
CA GLU A 309 -3.24 6.45 8.73
C GLU A 309 -3.73 7.80 8.22
N GLN A 310 -3.27 8.92 8.77
CA GLN A 310 -3.62 10.26 8.28
C GLN A 310 -3.15 10.51 6.85
N TYR A 311 -2.09 9.81 6.41
CA TYR A 311 -1.55 9.89 5.05
C TYR A 311 -2.23 8.93 4.08
N ALA A 312 -3.20 8.11 4.53
CA ALA A 312 -3.96 7.18 3.70
C ALA A 312 -5.09 7.89 2.92
N ASP A 313 -4.74 8.99 2.25
CA ASP A 313 -5.63 9.84 1.46
C ASP A 313 -5.01 10.07 0.07
N PRO A 314 -5.69 9.71 -1.04
CA PRO A 314 -5.12 9.89 -2.37
C PRO A 314 -4.74 11.34 -2.71
N GLU A 315 -5.27 12.34 -2.02
CA GLU A 315 -5.01 13.78 -2.24
C GLU A 315 -3.80 14.33 -1.49
N TRP A 316 -3.38 13.70 -0.38
CA TRP A 316 -2.47 14.30 0.62
C TRP A 316 -1.17 14.85 0.03
N ASN A 317 -0.58 14.13 -0.95
CA ASN A 317 0.67 14.51 -1.62
C ASN A 317 0.55 14.62 -3.13
N SER A 318 -0.67 14.88 -3.63
CA SER A 318 -0.94 14.96 -5.07
C SER A 318 -0.06 15.94 -5.82
N ALA A 319 0.25 17.11 -5.23
CA ALA A 319 1.13 18.10 -5.84
C ALA A 319 2.56 17.59 -6.05
N PHE A 320 3.11 16.86 -5.07
CA PHE A 320 4.43 16.25 -5.21
C PHE A 320 4.42 15.16 -6.28
N TYR A 321 3.38 14.31 -6.30
CA TYR A 321 3.28 13.27 -7.32
C TYR A 321 3.12 13.83 -8.75
N ASP A 322 2.46 14.97 -8.90
CA ASP A 322 2.39 15.69 -10.18
C ASP A 322 3.75 16.26 -10.58
N GLU A 323 4.52 16.77 -9.61
CA GLU A 323 5.86 17.32 -9.84
C GLU A 323 6.84 16.27 -10.34
N ILE A 324 6.82 15.05 -9.76
CA ILE A 324 7.71 13.96 -10.16
C ILE A 324 7.19 13.14 -11.35
N ALA A 325 5.93 13.36 -11.78
CA ALA A 325 5.29 12.60 -12.85
C ALA A 325 6.13 12.49 -14.15
N PRO A 326 6.88 13.52 -14.60
CA PRO A 326 7.75 13.40 -15.78
C PRO A 326 8.84 12.33 -15.67
N TYR A 327 9.19 11.89 -14.45
CA TYR A 327 10.20 10.87 -14.20
C TYR A 327 9.61 9.48 -13.92
N VAL A 328 8.28 9.38 -13.72
CA VAL A 328 7.58 8.14 -13.39
C VAL A 328 6.68 7.75 -14.56
N VAL A 329 7.26 7.02 -15.52
CA VAL A 329 6.52 6.57 -16.71
C VAL A 329 5.32 5.72 -16.30
N GLY A 330 4.15 6.01 -16.87
CA GLY A 330 2.90 5.29 -16.59
C GLY A 330 2.13 5.79 -15.35
N TYR A 331 2.69 6.72 -14.56
CA TYR A 331 1.90 7.39 -13.52
C TYR A 331 0.82 8.28 -14.14
N ALA A 332 -0.38 8.24 -13.56
CA ALA A 332 -1.48 9.12 -13.93
C ALA A 332 -1.51 10.36 -13.00
N PRO A 333 -1.05 11.54 -13.45
CA PRO A 333 -1.09 12.77 -12.65
C PRO A 333 -2.51 13.34 -12.49
N SER A 334 -2.66 14.38 -11.69
CA SER A 334 -3.94 15.06 -11.45
C SER A 334 -4.59 15.58 -12.73
N SER A 335 -3.81 15.93 -13.75
CA SER A 335 -4.32 16.45 -15.03
C SER A 335 -5.17 15.46 -15.82
N VAL A 336 -5.07 14.16 -15.52
CA VAL A 336 -5.88 13.09 -16.12
C VAL A 336 -6.82 12.43 -15.11
N ARG A 337 -7.12 13.12 -13.99
CA ARG A 337 -8.00 12.61 -12.94
C ARG A 337 -9.23 13.49 -12.77
N GLY A 338 -10.36 12.88 -12.47
CA GLY A 338 -11.61 13.51 -12.11
C GLY A 338 -12.11 13.00 -10.76
N THR A 339 -13.39 13.27 -10.50
CA THR A 339 -14.11 12.79 -9.32
C THR A 339 -15.29 11.95 -9.79
N PHE A 340 -15.57 10.88 -9.05
CA PHE A 340 -16.78 10.11 -9.21
C PHE A 340 -17.65 10.26 -7.96
N SER A 341 -18.94 10.53 -8.17
CA SER A 341 -19.92 10.51 -7.10
C SER A 341 -21.14 9.71 -7.51
N ALA A 342 -21.79 9.09 -6.53
CA ALA A 342 -23.07 8.42 -6.78
C ALA A 342 -24.06 8.60 -5.63
N LEU A 343 -25.34 8.51 -5.96
CA LEU A 343 -26.44 8.26 -5.04
C LEU A 343 -27.11 6.94 -5.46
N ILE A 344 -26.97 5.91 -4.65
CA ILE A 344 -27.60 4.61 -4.88
C ILE A 344 -28.71 4.45 -3.86
N HIS A 345 -29.95 4.39 -4.34
CA HIS A 345 -31.11 4.11 -3.50
C HIS A 345 -31.04 2.65 -3.05
N LEU A 346 -30.53 2.45 -1.83
CA LEU A 346 -30.30 1.14 -1.22
C LEU A 346 -31.63 0.44 -0.87
N PRO A 347 -31.66 -0.89 -0.85
CA PRO A 347 -32.82 -1.66 -0.40
C PRO A 347 -33.18 -1.30 1.05
N CYS A 348 -34.48 -1.14 1.35
CA CYS A 348 -34.93 -0.71 2.67
C CYS A 348 -34.70 -1.74 3.79
N THR A 349 -34.44 -3.01 3.45
CA THR A 349 -34.24 -4.11 4.42
C THR A 349 -33.17 -5.07 3.92
N GLY A 350 -32.51 -5.77 4.85
CA GLY A 350 -31.58 -6.86 4.55
C GLY A 350 -30.11 -6.52 4.82
N ILE A 351 -29.73 -5.24 4.83
CA ILE A 351 -28.37 -4.83 5.18
C ILE A 351 -28.07 -5.21 6.64
N VAL A 352 -26.94 -5.89 6.86
CA VAL A 352 -26.50 -6.30 8.21
C VAL A 352 -26.18 -5.07 9.06
N PRO A 353 -26.78 -4.92 10.26
CA PRO A 353 -26.49 -3.80 11.15
C PRO A 353 -24.99 -3.68 11.47
N GLY A 354 -24.48 -2.44 11.44
CA GLY A 354 -23.06 -2.15 11.73
C GLY A 354 -22.11 -2.36 10.55
N THR A 355 -22.61 -2.78 9.38
CA THR A 355 -21.83 -2.86 8.14
C THR A 355 -22.12 -1.65 7.23
N GLN A 356 -21.19 -1.33 6.34
CA GLN A 356 -21.35 -0.28 5.34
C GLN A 356 -21.28 -0.89 3.94
N PRO A 357 -22.28 -0.63 3.07
CA PRO A 357 -22.16 -0.94 1.65
C PRO A 357 -20.92 -0.27 1.04
N MET A 358 -20.34 -0.90 0.03
CA MET A 358 -19.13 -0.42 -0.65
C MET A 358 -19.42 -0.19 -2.13
N ALA A 359 -19.05 0.96 -2.66
CA ALA A 359 -19.02 1.21 -4.09
C ALA A 359 -17.62 0.92 -4.62
N VAL A 360 -17.55 0.26 -5.76
CA VAL A 360 -16.31 -0.10 -6.45
C VAL A 360 -16.40 0.37 -7.89
N LEU A 361 -15.42 1.16 -8.34
CA LEU A 361 -15.14 1.36 -9.75
C LEU A 361 -13.98 0.45 -10.14
N ALA A 362 -14.15 -0.38 -11.16
CA ALA A 362 -13.09 -1.24 -11.67
C ALA A 362 -13.22 -1.42 -13.20
N ALA A 363 -12.44 -2.34 -13.77
CA ALA A 363 -12.48 -2.68 -15.19
C ALA A 363 -13.94 -2.87 -15.69
N ASN A 364 -14.25 -2.23 -16.82
CA ASN A 364 -15.59 -2.25 -17.38
C ASN A 364 -15.99 -3.65 -17.88
N GLY A 365 -17.22 -4.08 -17.63
CA GLY A 365 -17.78 -5.34 -18.15
C GLY A 365 -17.35 -6.62 -17.41
N VAL A 366 -16.51 -6.53 -16.37
CA VAL A 366 -16.08 -7.68 -15.55
C VAL A 366 -16.40 -7.44 -14.07
N HIS A 367 -16.29 -8.49 -13.24
CA HIS A 367 -16.37 -8.33 -11.79
C HIS A 367 -15.05 -7.72 -11.27
N PHE A 368 -15.09 -6.95 -10.18
CA PHE A 368 -13.90 -6.21 -9.72
C PHE A 368 -12.76 -7.12 -9.24
N GLN A 369 -13.03 -8.36 -8.82
CA GLN A 369 -11.97 -9.33 -8.49
C GLN A 369 -11.22 -9.87 -9.73
N ASP A 370 -11.79 -9.62 -10.90
CA ASP A 370 -11.31 -10.09 -12.21
C ASP A 370 -10.77 -8.93 -13.06
N ASP A 371 -10.55 -7.76 -12.46
CA ASP A 371 -10.08 -6.57 -13.14
C ASP A 371 -8.72 -6.77 -13.85
N ALA A 372 -7.90 -7.71 -13.36
CA ALA A 372 -6.65 -8.14 -13.98
C ALA A 372 -6.78 -8.75 -15.40
N PHE A 373 -7.98 -9.09 -15.86
CA PHE A 373 -8.20 -9.43 -17.28
C PHE A 373 -7.91 -8.24 -18.20
N ASP A 374 -8.07 -7.01 -17.70
CA ASP A 374 -7.52 -5.81 -18.31
C ASP A 374 -6.29 -5.36 -17.50
N PRO A 375 -5.05 -5.68 -17.93
CA PRO A 375 -3.84 -5.33 -17.19
C PRO A 375 -3.61 -3.81 -17.08
N THR A 376 -4.39 -3.01 -17.81
CA THR A 376 -4.33 -1.54 -17.77
C THR A 376 -5.37 -0.92 -16.85
N ALA A 377 -6.31 -1.73 -16.32
CA ALA A 377 -7.41 -1.27 -15.49
C ALA A 377 -6.93 -0.53 -14.24
N TYR A 378 -7.77 0.39 -13.78
CA TYR A 378 -7.62 1.02 -12.47
C TYR A 378 -8.84 0.66 -11.63
N GLN A 379 -8.66 0.64 -10.31
CA GLN A 379 -9.71 0.30 -9.38
C GLN A 379 -9.85 1.35 -8.26
N TYR A 380 -11.05 1.57 -7.78
CA TYR A 380 -11.33 2.53 -6.73
C TYR A 380 -12.50 2.05 -5.90
N TRP A 381 -12.53 2.37 -4.62
CA TRP A 381 -13.69 2.07 -3.79
C TRP A 381 -13.80 3.03 -2.61
N ALA A 382 -15.02 3.20 -2.14
CA ALA A 382 -15.32 3.91 -0.91
C ALA A 382 -16.66 3.42 -0.33
N PRO A 383 -16.80 3.42 1.01
CA PRO A 383 -18.07 3.08 1.63
C PRO A 383 -19.15 4.11 1.26
N LEU A 384 -20.39 3.64 1.13
CA LEU A 384 -21.54 4.52 1.02
C LEU A 384 -21.90 5.04 2.41
N ASP A 385 -22.32 6.30 2.48
CA ASP A 385 -22.91 6.86 3.69
C ASP A 385 -24.31 6.28 3.96
N ALA A 386 -24.89 6.63 5.11
CA ALA A 386 -26.22 6.16 5.52
C ALA A 386 -27.36 6.57 4.57
N THR A 387 -27.11 7.48 3.64
CA THR A 387 -28.06 7.94 2.62
C THR A 387 -27.83 7.30 1.25
N GLY A 388 -26.87 6.38 1.14
CA GLY A 388 -26.50 5.73 -0.11
C GLY A 388 -25.59 6.58 -1.01
N ARG A 389 -24.96 7.64 -0.47
CA ARG A 389 -24.04 8.48 -1.24
C ARG A 389 -22.60 8.02 -1.11
N VAL A 390 -21.85 8.17 -2.19
CA VAL A 390 -20.40 7.95 -2.20
C VAL A 390 -19.72 9.04 -3.01
N ASN A 391 -18.50 9.38 -2.62
CA ASN A 391 -17.61 10.27 -3.34
C ASN A 391 -16.21 9.65 -3.38
N ILE A 392 -15.67 9.48 -4.58
CA ILE A 392 -14.32 8.95 -4.83
C ILE A 392 -13.58 10.00 -5.63
N SER A 393 -12.58 10.63 -5.02
CA SER A 393 -11.75 11.60 -5.71
C SER A 393 -10.60 10.94 -6.46
N ARG A 394 -9.95 11.73 -7.31
CA ARG A 394 -8.73 11.34 -8.04
C ARG A 394 -8.90 10.08 -8.88
N VAL A 395 -10.08 9.83 -9.42
CA VAL A 395 -10.33 8.71 -10.34
C VAL A 395 -9.70 9.05 -11.68
N LYS A 396 -8.81 8.19 -12.19
CA LYS A 396 -8.21 8.37 -13.52
C LYS A 396 -9.32 8.39 -14.58
N GLU A 397 -9.23 9.29 -15.54
CA GLU A 397 -10.16 9.31 -16.65
C GLU A 397 -10.20 7.95 -17.37
N GLY A 398 -11.40 7.52 -17.77
CA GLY A 398 -11.60 6.17 -18.28
C GLY A 398 -13.07 5.75 -18.26
N THR A 399 -13.32 4.51 -18.64
CA THR A 399 -14.63 3.87 -18.58
C THR A 399 -14.57 2.72 -17.59
N TYR A 400 -15.50 2.72 -16.64
CA TYR A 400 -15.53 1.81 -15.50
C TYR A 400 -16.87 1.09 -15.41
N ARG A 401 -16.85 -0.04 -14.70
CA ARG A 401 -18.04 -0.59 -14.08
C ARG A 401 -18.16 -0.06 -12.65
N LEU A 402 -19.33 0.46 -12.29
CA LEU A 402 -19.71 0.65 -10.90
C LEU A 402 -20.32 -0.64 -10.38
N THR A 403 -19.80 -1.16 -9.28
CA THR A 403 -20.39 -2.25 -8.50
C THR A 403 -20.68 -1.76 -7.10
N VAL A 404 -21.88 -2.00 -6.57
CA VAL A 404 -22.18 -1.78 -5.15
C VAL A 404 -22.59 -3.09 -4.50
N TYR A 405 -21.89 -3.44 -3.43
CA TYR A 405 -22.20 -4.62 -2.61
C TYR A 405 -22.50 -4.22 -1.17
N ALA A 406 -23.29 -5.03 -0.47
CA ALA A 406 -23.64 -4.85 0.92
C ALA A 406 -23.79 -6.20 1.62
N ASP A 407 -23.31 -6.31 2.86
CA ASP A 407 -23.54 -7.49 3.69
C ASP A 407 -25.04 -7.66 3.95
N GLY A 408 -25.57 -8.85 3.70
CA GLY A 408 -26.97 -9.22 3.89
C GLY A 408 -27.88 -9.00 2.67
N ILE A 409 -27.37 -8.37 1.60
CA ILE A 409 -28.08 -8.26 0.32
C ILE A 409 -27.54 -9.31 -0.66
N PHE A 410 -28.44 -10.08 -1.27
CA PHE A 410 -28.09 -11.05 -2.30
C PHE A 410 -27.90 -10.35 -3.66
N GLY A 411 -26.83 -10.74 -4.37
CA GLY A 411 -26.40 -10.09 -5.60
C GLY A 411 -25.63 -8.78 -5.35
N ASP A 412 -25.24 -8.13 -6.43
CA ASP A 412 -24.58 -6.82 -6.44
C ASP A 412 -25.34 -5.88 -7.36
N PHE A 413 -25.40 -4.60 -7.03
CA PHE A 413 -25.77 -3.59 -8.02
C PHE A 413 -24.61 -3.44 -8.99
N THR A 414 -24.87 -3.45 -10.30
CA THR A 414 -23.84 -3.19 -11.30
C THR A 414 -24.30 -2.26 -12.41
N LEU A 415 -23.41 -1.35 -12.82
CA LEU A 415 -23.62 -0.43 -13.92
C LEU A 415 -22.33 -0.29 -14.73
N ASP A 416 -22.33 -0.84 -15.95
CA ASP A 416 -21.23 -0.68 -16.91
C ASP A 416 -21.29 0.66 -17.64
N GLY A 417 -20.17 1.08 -18.23
CA GLY A 417 -20.10 2.25 -19.09
C GLY A 417 -20.04 3.58 -18.35
N VAL A 418 -19.62 3.58 -17.07
CA VAL A 418 -19.44 4.82 -16.30
C VAL A 418 -18.20 5.55 -16.79
N VAL A 419 -18.39 6.67 -17.50
CA VAL A 419 -17.30 7.45 -18.08
C VAL A 419 -16.86 8.55 -17.10
N VAL A 420 -15.64 8.43 -16.58
CA VAL A 420 -14.98 9.48 -15.78
C VAL A 420 -14.08 10.31 -16.67
N ARG A 421 -14.16 11.64 -16.53
CA ARG A 421 -13.39 12.60 -17.33
C ARG A 421 -12.49 13.44 -16.42
N ALA A 422 -11.30 13.77 -16.89
CA ALA A 422 -10.37 14.62 -16.15
C ALA A 422 -10.99 15.98 -15.80
N GLY A 423 -10.74 16.44 -14.57
CA GLY A 423 -11.22 17.73 -14.07
C GLY A 423 -12.74 17.86 -13.89
N GLN A 424 -13.51 16.78 -14.06
CA GLN A 424 -14.97 16.78 -13.93
C GLN A 424 -15.43 15.89 -12.78
N ASN A 425 -16.60 16.19 -12.23
CA ASN A 425 -17.34 15.27 -11.38
C ASN A 425 -18.34 14.49 -12.23
N THR A 426 -18.10 13.19 -12.39
CA THR A 426 -19.07 12.26 -12.97
C THR A 426 -20.05 11.84 -11.86
N HIS A 427 -21.35 12.08 -12.08
CA HIS A 427 -22.39 11.71 -11.12
C HIS A 427 -23.31 10.62 -11.67
N VAL A 428 -23.61 9.62 -10.84
CA VAL A 428 -24.60 8.57 -11.11
C VAL A 428 -25.68 8.59 -10.04
N GLU A 429 -26.95 8.50 -10.44
CA GLU A 429 -28.05 8.24 -9.53
C GLU A 429 -28.84 7.03 -10.05
N ASP A 430 -29.01 6.01 -9.21
CA ASP A 430 -29.73 4.79 -9.58
C ASP A 430 -30.35 4.10 -8.36
N THR A 431 -31.19 3.09 -8.60
CA THR A 431 -31.85 2.29 -7.56
C THR A 431 -31.36 0.86 -7.61
N TRP A 432 -30.91 0.35 -6.46
CA TRP A 432 -30.58 -1.06 -6.35
C TRP A 432 -31.82 -1.89 -6.08
N VAL A 433 -32.26 -2.65 -7.08
CA VAL A 433 -33.26 -3.70 -6.94
C VAL A 433 -32.54 -5.02 -6.62
N PRO A 434 -32.67 -5.59 -5.40
CA PRO A 434 -31.99 -6.82 -5.05
C PRO A 434 -32.41 -8.00 -5.92
N GLU A 435 -31.47 -8.88 -6.19
CA GLU A 435 -31.78 -10.20 -6.72
C GLU A 435 -32.43 -11.05 -5.62
N SER A 436 -33.32 -11.98 -6.02
CA SER A 436 -33.85 -12.98 -5.08
C SER A 436 -33.16 -14.32 -5.28
N ALA A 437 -32.61 -14.88 -4.20
CA ALA A 437 -32.11 -16.24 -4.22
C ALA A 437 -33.29 -17.23 -4.34
N PRO A 438 -33.21 -18.25 -5.21
CA PRO A 438 -34.22 -19.30 -5.26
C PRO A 438 -34.09 -20.21 -4.02
N GLY A 439 -34.84 -19.91 -2.95
CA GLY A 439 -34.94 -20.79 -1.78
C GLY A 439 -35.34 -20.05 -0.50
N GLY A 440 -36.51 -20.37 0.06
CA GLY A 440 -37.12 -19.74 1.23
C GLY A 440 -36.49 -20.06 2.60
N TYR A 441 -35.18 -20.24 2.68
CA TYR A 441 -34.47 -20.28 3.95
C TYR A 441 -33.68 -18.98 4.09
N GLY A 442 -34.04 -18.16 5.09
CA GLY A 442 -33.42 -16.87 5.37
C GLY A 442 -31.96 -16.99 5.84
N ALA A 443 -31.08 -17.43 4.96
CA ALA A 443 -29.65 -17.28 5.13
C ALA A 443 -29.33 -15.80 4.91
N LEU A 444 -28.79 -15.13 5.92
CA LEU A 444 -28.18 -13.82 5.74
C LEU A 444 -27.06 -13.98 4.70
N ALA A 445 -27.12 -13.23 3.60
CA ALA A 445 -26.06 -13.18 2.61
C ALA A 445 -24.86 -12.40 3.17
N SER A 446 -24.16 -12.96 4.16
CA SER A 446 -22.93 -12.38 4.69
C SER A 446 -21.78 -12.71 3.76
N ARG A 447 -21.01 -11.71 3.34
CA ARG A 447 -19.75 -11.92 2.61
C ARG A 447 -18.55 -12.12 3.55
N ARG A 448 -18.76 -11.95 4.86
CA ARG A 448 -17.80 -12.29 5.91
C ARG A 448 -18.10 -13.70 6.42
N ALA A 449 -17.09 -14.57 6.42
CA ALA A 449 -17.10 -15.71 7.33
C ALA A 449 -16.99 -15.13 8.76
N GLY A 450 -17.97 -15.45 9.61
CA GLY A 450 -18.04 -14.94 10.98
C GLY A 450 -17.02 -15.56 11.91
#